data_AF-A0A6A6VS65-F1
#
_entry.id   AF-A0A6A6VS65-F1
#
_cell.length_a   1.000
_cell.length_b   1.000
_cell.length_c   1.000
_cell.angle_alpha   90.00
_cell.angle_beta   90.00
_cell.angle_gamma   90.00
#
_symmetry.space_group_name_H-M   'P 1'
#
loop_
_entity.id
_entity.type
_entity.pdbx_description
1 polymer ?
#
loop_
_entity_poly.entity_id
_entity_poly.type
_entity_poly.pdbx_seq_one_letter_code
_entity_poly.pdbx_strand_id
1 'polypeptide(L)'
;KNGTKWTQQEDELIVLLRGEGMKWEDISKRIPGRSAISCRLRYQNYLEKRAHWDEEKKNKLARLYVRFKEAMWQKVASEMGVPWRSAEAMHWTLGPDEIAQRANQPVFQLNAAAT
;
A
#
# COMPACT_ATOMS: atom_id res chain seq x y z
N LYS A 1 9.87 -22.46 22.89
CA LYS A 1 10.54 -21.24 22.39
C LYS A 1 9.81 -20.79 21.13
N ASN A 2 9.48 -19.50 21.02
CA ASN A 2 9.56 -18.68 19.79
C ASN A 2 8.62 -17.47 19.89
N GLY A 3 9.06 -16.48 20.66
CA GLY A 3 8.57 -15.10 20.61
C GLY A 3 9.50 -14.25 19.75
N THR A 4 9.79 -14.67 18.52
CA THR A 4 10.55 -13.84 17.56
C THR A 4 9.58 -12.97 16.77
N LYS A 5 9.80 -11.66 16.82
CA LYS A 5 9.06 -10.64 16.04
C LYS A 5 9.12 -11.00 14.55
N TRP A 6 8.02 -10.86 13.83
CA TRP A 6 8.00 -11.03 12.37
C TRP A 6 8.77 -9.88 11.72
N THR A 7 9.67 -10.22 10.80
CA THR A 7 10.39 -9.26 9.98
C THR A 7 9.61 -8.95 8.71
N GLN A 8 9.86 -7.77 8.13
CA GLN A 8 9.25 -7.37 6.86
C GLN A 8 9.62 -8.33 5.72
N GLN A 9 10.84 -8.86 5.70
CA GLN A 9 11.29 -9.84 4.70
C GLN A 9 10.50 -11.16 4.79
N GLU A 10 10.21 -11.63 6.00
CA GLU A 10 9.36 -12.80 6.21
C GLU A 10 7.93 -12.52 5.72
N ASP A 11 7.37 -11.35 6.02
CA ASP A 11 6.03 -10.97 5.59
C ASP A 11 5.93 -10.87 4.05
N GLU A 12 6.91 -10.25 3.40
CA GLU A 12 7.00 -10.14 1.93
C GLU A 12 7.08 -11.51 1.27
N LEU A 13 7.90 -12.40 1.83
CA LEU A 13 8.05 -13.76 1.31
C LEU A 13 6.76 -14.58 1.48
N ILE A 14 6.03 -14.44 2.60
CA ILE A 14 4.73 -15.08 2.77
C ILE A 14 3.71 -14.56 1.75
N VAL A 15 3.64 -13.24 1.53
CA VAL A 15 2.70 -12.64 0.57
C VAL A 15 3.00 -13.10 -0.85
N LEU A 16 4.27 -13.06 -1.25
CA LEU A 16 4.70 -13.47 -2.58
C LEU A 16 4.35 -14.94 -2.85
N LEU A 17 4.87 -15.85 -2.03
CA LEU A 17 4.70 -17.30 -2.24
C LEU A 17 3.22 -17.72 -2.14
N ARG A 18 2.44 -17.05 -1.28
CA ARG A 18 1.00 -17.31 -1.21
C ARG A 18 0.26 -16.76 -2.44
N GLY A 19 0.68 -15.62 -2.97
CA GLY A 19 0.20 -15.06 -4.24
C GLY A 19 0.48 -15.98 -5.44
N GLU A 20 1.59 -16.72 -5.41
CA GLU A 20 1.93 -17.77 -6.38
C GLU A 20 1.14 -19.08 -6.19
N GLY A 21 0.26 -19.16 -5.17
CA GLY A 21 -0.60 -20.31 -4.92
C GLY A 21 0.08 -21.44 -4.12
N MET A 22 1.25 -21.22 -3.51
CA MET A 22 1.94 -22.25 -2.74
C MET A 22 1.17 -22.65 -1.46
N LYS A 23 1.35 -23.91 -1.06
CA LYS A 23 0.84 -24.45 0.21
C LYS A 23 1.66 -23.96 1.40
N TRP A 24 1.03 -23.82 2.57
CA TRP A 24 1.67 -23.28 3.77
C TRP A 24 2.87 -24.11 4.25
N GLU A 25 2.80 -25.41 4.03
CA GLU A 25 3.85 -26.38 4.30
C GLU A 25 5.11 -26.06 3.50
N ASP A 26 4.97 -25.73 2.23
CA ASP A 26 6.10 -25.36 1.36
C ASP A 26 6.60 -23.94 1.65
N ILE A 27 5.70 -23.01 2.00
CA ILE A 27 6.06 -21.67 2.44
C ILE A 27 6.91 -21.72 3.72
N SER A 28 6.55 -22.57 4.70
CA SER A 28 7.29 -22.68 5.95
C SER A 28 8.72 -23.22 5.76
N LYS A 29 8.96 -24.08 4.76
CA LYS A 29 10.31 -24.54 4.41
C LYS A 29 11.20 -23.41 3.88
N ARG A 30 10.62 -22.36 3.33
CA ARG A 30 11.33 -21.16 2.84
C ARG A 30 11.60 -20.13 3.94
N ILE A 31 11.00 -20.31 5.12
CA ILE A 31 11.13 -19.37 6.24
C ILE A 31 11.63 -20.13 7.48
N PRO A 32 12.97 -20.28 7.62
CA PRO A 32 13.55 -21.03 8.73
C PRO A 32 13.08 -20.48 10.08
N GLY A 33 12.63 -21.36 10.98
CA GLY A 33 12.17 -20.98 12.31
C GLY A 33 10.68 -20.59 12.40
N ARG A 34 9.93 -20.58 11.29
CA ARG A 34 8.47 -20.41 11.27
C ARG A 34 7.78 -21.71 10.85
N SER A 35 6.69 -22.04 11.53
CA SER A 35 5.85 -23.19 11.16
C SER A 35 4.79 -22.77 10.14
N ALA A 36 4.28 -23.73 9.35
CA ALA A 36 3.19 -23.51 8.41
C ALA A 36 1.97 -22.82 9.06
N ILE A 37 1.63 -23.24 10.28
CA ILE A 37 0.54 -22.65 11.08
C ILE A 37 0.85 -21.18 11.42
N SER A 38 2.09 -20.87 11.81
CA SER A 38 2.53 -19.51 12.12
C SER A 38 2.44 -18.61 10.88
N CYS A 39 2.91 -19.08 9.72
CA CYS A 39 2.83 -18.33 8.46
C CYS A 39 1.39 -18.06 8.03
N ARG A 40 0.49 -19.06 8.14
CA ARG A 40 -0.94 -18.89 7.85
C ARG A 40 -1.59 -17.86 8.76
N LEU A 41 -1.37 -17.95 10.07
CA LEU A 41 -1.93 -17.00 11.03
C LEU A 41 -1.42 -15.58 10.79
N ARG A 42 -0.12 -15.43 10.48
CA ARG A 42 0.47 -14.13 10.13
C ARG A 42 -0.20 -13.56 8.89
N TYR A 43 -0.36 -14.38 7.85
CA TYR A 43 -0.99 -13.96 6.60
C TYR A 43 -2.45 -13.54 6.82
N GLN A 44 -3.28 -14.39 7.42
CA GLN A 44 -4.71 -14.12 7.60
C GLN A 44 -4.98 -12.91 8.51
N ASN A 45 -4.22 -12.76 9.60
CA ASN A 45 -4.49 -11.73 10.59
C ASN A 45 -3.90 -10.37 10.22
N TYR A 46 -2.79 -10.33 9.47
CA TYR A 46 -2.01 -9.11 9.28
C TYR A 46 -1.67 -8.77 7.81
N LEU A 47 -1.56 -9.76 6.92
CA LEU A 47 -1.07 -9.53 5.55
C LEU A 47 -2.17 -9.57 4.49
N GLU A 48 -3.21 -10.40 4.63
CA GLU A 48 -4.34 -10.49 3.69
C GLU A 48 -5.12 -9.17 3.58
N LYS A 49 -5.13 -8.38 4.67
CA LYS A 49 -5.76 -7.06 4.70
C LYS A 49 -4.98 -5.99 3.93
N ARG A 50 -3.74 -6.27 3.51
CA ARG A 50 -3.00 -5.37 2.61
C ARG A 50 -3.49 -5.63 1.18
N ALA A 51 -4.01 -4.59 0.54
CA ALA A 51 -4.41 -4.69 -0.86
C ALA A 51 -3.20 -5.09 -1.72
N HIS A 52 -3.23 -6.29 -2.30
CA HIS A 52 -2.23 -6.72 -3.27
C HIS A 52 -2.42 -5.88 -4.54
N TRP A 53 -1.45 -5.03 -4.87
CA TRP A 53 -1.46 -4.17 -6.05
C TRP A 53 -0.77 -4.84 -7.24
N ASP A 54 -1.52 -5.72 -7.93
CA ASP A 54 -1.11 -6.23 -9.24
C ASP A 54 -1.29 -5.20 -10.36
N GLU A 55 -0.75 -5.51 -11.53
CA GLU A 55 -0.81 -4.65 -12.72
C GLU A 55 -2.25 -4.35 -13.15
N GLU A 56 -3.18 -5.30 -12.99
CA GLU A 56 -4.58 -5.09 -13.32
C GLU A 56 -5.24 -4.05 -12.41
N LYS A 57 -5.01 -4.15 -11.09
CA LYS A 57 -5.52 -3.16 -10.12
C LYS A 57 -4.90 -1.79 -10.31
N LYS A 58 -3.59 -1.72 -10.61
CA LYS A 58 -2.93 -0.44 -10.97
C LYS A 58 -3.56 0.17 -12.22
N ASN A 59 -3.78 -0.63 -13.27
CA ASN A 59 -4.45 -0.19 -14.49
C ASN A 59 -5.89 0.26 -14.24
N LYS A 60 -6.64 -0.47 -13.41
CA LYS A 60 -7.99 -0.10 -13.00
C LYS A 60 -8.00 1.22 -12.24
N LEU A 61 -7.06 1.41 -11.30
CA LEU A 61 -6.89 2.67 -10.59
C LEU A 61 -6.62 3.83 -11.56
N ALA A 62 -5.69 3.66 -12.50
CA ALA A 62 -5.37 4.69 -13.49
C ALA A 62 -6.59 5.08 -14.34
N ARG A 63 -7.36 4.10 -14.82
CA ARG A 63 -8.60 4.33 -15.59
C ARG A 63 -9.64 5.09 -14.77
N LEU A 64 -9.85 4.69 -13.51
CA LEU A 64 -10.80 5.35 -12.62
C LEU A 64 -10.33 6.78 -12.28
N TYR A 65 -9.04 6.97 -12.03
CA TYR A 65 -8.48 8.29 -11.80
C TYR A 65 -8.76 9.23 -12.98
N VAL A 66 -8.44 8.83 -14.21
CA VAL A 66 -8.71 9.66 -15.40
C VAL A 66 -10.21 9.96 -15.55
N ARG A 67 -11.08 9.01 -15.23
CA ARG A 67 -12.54 9.19 -15.30
C ARG A 67 -13.08 10.19 -14.27
N PHE A 68 -12.51 10.22 -13.07
CA PHE A 68 -13.09 10.96 -11.93
C PHE A 68 -12.27 12.19 -11.50
N LYS A 69 -11.04 12.35 -11.99
CA LYS A 69 -10.13 13.41 -11.53
C LYS A 69 -10.68 14.81 -11.72
N GLU A 70 -11.43 15.08 -12.79
CA GLU A 70 -12.04 16.40 -13.00
C GLU A 70 -13.01 16.71 -11.85
N ALA A 71 -13.98 15.82 -11.58
CA ALA A 71 -14.94 16.02 -10.49
C ALA A 71 -14.28 16.08 -9.11
N MET A 72 -13.24 15.26 -8.87
CA MET A 72 -12.48 15.27 -7.63
C MET A 72 -11.78 16.61 -7.39
N TRP A 73 -11.04 17.09 -8.40
CA TRP A 73 -10.26 18.32 -8.29
C TRP A 73 -11.11 19.57 -8.44
N GLN A 74 -12.28 19.50 -9.07
CA GLN A 74 -13.18 20.63 -9.25
C GLN A 74 -13.53 21.28 -7.91
N LYS A 75 -13.78 20.48 -6.87
CA LYS A 75 -14.09 21.01 -5.53
C LYS A 75 -12.94 21.84 -4.98
N VAL A 76 -11.72 21.30 -4.99
CA VAL A 76 -10.52 21.99 -4.48
C VAL A 76 -10.22 23.24 -5.31
N ALA A 77 -10.34 23.12 -6.63
CA ALA A 77 -10.05 24.17 -7.58
C ALA A 77 -11.01 25.36 -7.46
N SER A 78 -12.31 25.09 -7.26
CA SER A 78 -13.32 26.13 -7.01
C SER A 78 -13.01 26.92 -5.75
N GLU A 79 -12.64 26.28 -4.64
CA GLU A 79 -12.28 26.97 -3.39
C GLU A 79 -11.02 27.83 -3.54
N MET A 80 -10.06 27.37 -4.36
CA MET A 80 -8.81 28.08 -4.62
C MET A 80 -8.93 29.17 -5.71
N GLY A 81 -10.04 29.22 -6.45
CA GLY A 81 -10.20 30.13 -7.58
C GLY A 81 -9.26 29.84 -8.77
N VAL A 82 -8.83 28.58 -8.94
CA VAL A 82 -7.91 28.17 -10.02
C VAL A 82 -8.55 27.08 -10.89
N PRO A 83 -8.06 26.86 -12.12
CA PRO A 83 -8.51 25.71 -12.93
C PRO A 83 -8.15 24.37 -12.27
N TRP A 84 -9.04 23.37 -12.38
CA TRP A 84 -8.81 22.04 -11.78
C TRP A 84 -7.54 21.35 -12.27
N ARG A 85 -7.15 21.59 -13.53
CA ARG A 85 -5.91 21.07 -14.12
C ARG A 85 -4.68 21.64 -13.43
N SER A 86 -4.72 22.91 -13.02
CA SER A 86 -3.64 23.55 -12.28
C SER A 86 -3.56 23.01 -10.86
N ALA A 87 -4.69 22.77 -10.19
CA ALA A 87 -4.72 22.13 -8.88
C ALA A 87 -4.14 20.69 -8.93
N GLU A 88 -4.52 19.90 -9.94
CA GLU A 88 -3.96 18.56 -10.17
C GLU A 88 -2.44 18.61 -10.41
N ALA A 89 -1.98 19.50 -11.29
CA ALA A 89 -0.56 19.65 -11.62
C ALA A 89 0.27 20.07 -10.41
N MET A 90 -0.24 21.01 -9.61
CA MET A 90 0.40 21.40 -8.37
C MET A 90 0.44 20.25 -7.37
N HIS A 91 -0.65 19.49 -7.20
CA HIS A 91 -0.64 18.30 -6.33
C HIS A 91 0.49 17.33 -6.70
N TRP A 92 0.71 17.08 -8.00
CA TRP A 92 1.82 16.22 -8.46
C TRP A 92 3.19 16.83 -8.22
N THR A 93 3.31 18.17 -8.27
CA THR A 93 4.58 18.88 -8.06
C THR A 93 4.98 18.90 -6.59
N LEU A 94 4.02 19.17 -5.69
CA LEU A 94 4.29 19.22 -4.25
C LEU A 94 4.56 17.82 -3.69
N GLY A 95 3.82 16.81 -4.16
CA GLY A 95 3.90 15.46 -3.62
C GLY A 95 3.40 15.36 -2.17
N PRO A 96 3.42 14.15 -1.58
CA PRO A 96 2.80 13.89 -0.28
C PRO A 96 3.51 14.60 0.89
N ASP A 97 4.85 14.65 0.89
CA ASP A 97 5.64 15.25 1.97
C ASP A 97 5.41 16.75 2.08
N GLU A 98 5.47 17.46 0.95
CA GLU A 98 5.36 18.91 0.92
C GLU A 98 3.92 19.39 1.14
N ILE A 99 2.92 18.61 0.68
CA ILE A 99 1.50 18.85 1.00
C ILE A 99 1.28 18.73 2.51
N ALA A 100 1.78 17.67 3.14
CA ALA A 100 1.60 17.46 4.57
C ALA A 100 2.29 18.53 5.42
N GLN A 101 3.53 18.89 5.05
CA GLN A 101 4.26 19.98 5.71
C GLN A 101 3.47 21.30 5.67
N ARG A 102 2.96 21.70 4.49
CA ARG A 102 2.18 22.95 4.35
C ARG A 102 0.82 22.89 5.05
N ALA A 103 0.20 21.72 5.09
CA ALA A 103 -1.07 21.50 5.79
C ALA A 103 -0.93 21.39 7.31
N ASN A 104 0.29 21.45 7.86
CA ASN A 104 0.59 21.15 9.26
C ASN A 104 0.01 19.79 9.69
N GLN A 105 0.05 18.82 8.78
CA GLN A 105 -0.40 17.44 9.02
C GLN A 105 0.83 16.53 9.06
N PRO A 106 0.77 15.42 9.81
CA PRO A 106 1.79 14.38 9.68
C PRO A 106 1.82 13.92 8.22
N VAL A 107 3.02 13.78 7.66
CA VAL A 107 3.20 13.18 6.33
C VAL A 107 2.42 11.87 6.31
N PHE A 108 1.62 11.66 5.25
CA PHE A 108 1.00 10.37 5.01
C PHE A 108 2.12 9.36 4.76
N GLN A 109 2.61 8.76 5.84
CA GLN A 109 3.48 7.61 5.77
C GLN A 109 2.57 6.45 5.36
N LEU A 110 2.65 6.06 4.08
CA LEU A 110 2.50 4.64 3.77
C LEU A 110 3.44 3.96 4.74
N ASN A 111 2.93 3.11 5.64
CA ASN A 111 3.76 2.34 6.56
C ASN A 111 4.70 1.43 5.74
N ALA A 112 5.76 2.00 5.20
CA ALA A 112 6.99 1.37 4.79
C ALA A 112 7.89 1.35 6.02
N ALA A 113 7.40 0.76 7.12
CA ALA A 113 8.17 0.53 8.32
C ALA A 113 7.50 -0.55 9.17
N ALA A 114 7.96 -1.78 8.99
CA ALA A 114 8.46 -2.51 10.14
C ALA A 114 9.93 -2.84 9.82
N THR A 115 10.82 -1.87 10.01
CA THR A 115 12.24 -2.13 10.30
C THR A 115 12.37 -3.05 11.52
#